data_AF-A0A3M1ZD50-F1
#
_entry.id   AF-A0A3M1ZD50-F1
#
_cell.length_a   1.000
_cell.length_b   1.000
_cell.length_c   1.000
_cell.angle_alpha   90.00
_cell.angle_beta   90.00
_cell.angle_gamma   90.00
#
_symmetry.space_group_name_H-M   'P 1'
#
loop_
_entity.id
_entity.type
_entity.pdbx_description
1 polymer ?
#
loop_
_entity_poly.entity_id
_entity_poly.type
_entity_poly.pdbx_seq_one_letter_code
_entity_poly.pdbx_strand_id
1 'polypeptide(L)'
;MKILQLILSIMFAIFAVLQWNDPDPFGWIAVYLAVAAVCGFGAFGKYDQRVTAGIFLACFAWAMTMVPGFIEWIKMGMPNIAGQMKAETPYIEVVREFLGLVICMVILAGEFFYFRNRLN
;
A
#
# COMPACT_ATOMS: atom_id res chain seq x y z
N MET A 1 -8.13 7.73 -15.81
CA MET A 1 -9.22 6.77 -16.13
C MET A 1 -10.16 6.82 -14.94
N LYS A 2 -11.28 7.57 -15.01
CA LYS A 2 -12.11 7.85 -13.82
C LYS A 2 -12.66 6.56 -13.18
N ILE A 3 -13.07 5.59 -14.00
CA ILE A 3 -13.61 4.30 -13.54
C ILE A 3 -12.55 3.52 -12.76
N LEU A 4 -11.32 3.41 -13.28
CA LEU A 4 -10.22 2.73 -12.60
C LEU A 4 -9.91 3.37 -11.24
N GLN A 5 -9.87 4.70 -11.18
CA GLN A 5 -9.64 5.45 -9.95
C GLN A 5 -10.72 5.19 -8.89
N LEU A 6 -11.98 5.12 -9.29
CA LEU A 6 -13.07 4.78 -8.37
C LEU A 6 -13.00 3.32 -7.91
N ILE A 7 -12.68 2.38 -8.80
CA ILE A 7 -12.49 0.98 -8.45
C ILE A 7 -11.37 0.84 -7.41
N LEU A 8 -10.22 1.47 -7.65
CA LEU A 8 -9.09 1.46 -6.72
C LEU A 8 -9.47 2.10 -5.38
N SER A 9 -10.16 3.24 -5.41
CA SER A 9 -10.62 3.94 -4.21
C SER A 9 -11.52 3.06 -3.34
N ILE A 10 -12.54 2.43 -3.94
CA ILE A 10 -13.45 1.53 -3.23
C ILE A 10 -12.71 0.28 -2.72
N MET A 11 -11.83 -0.30 -3.54
CA MET A 11 -11.05 -1.48 -3.17
C MET A 11 -10.18 -1.21 -1.94
N PHE A 12 -9.44 -0.10 -1.91
CA PHE A 12 -8.62 0.27 -0.74
C PHE A 12 -9.47 0.65 0.47
N ALA A 13 -10.65 1.25 0.27
CA ALA A 13 -11.59 1.49 1.37
C ALA A 13 -12.09 0.16 1.99
N ILE A 14 -12.36 -0.85 1.16
CA ILE A 14 -12.70 -2.20 1.65
C ILE A 14 -11.52 -2.80 2.42
N PHE A 15 -10.29 -2.69 1.91
CA PHE A 15 -9.10 -3.19 2.63
C PHE A 15 -8.94 -2.53 4.01
N ALA A 16 -9.18 -1.21 4.11
CA ALA A 16 -9.19 -0.52 5.40
C ALA A 16 -10.25 -1.10 6.35
N VAL A 17 -11.45 -1.42 5.88
CA VAL A 17 -12.50 -2.04 6.72
C VAL A 17 -12.08 -3.45 7.18
N LEU A 18 -11.48 -4.24 6.28
CA LEU A 18 -11.03 -5.60 6.61
C LEU A 18 -9.91 -5.63 7.66
N GLN A 19 -9.14 -4.54 7.75
CA GLN A 19 -8.01 -4.42 8.67
C GLN A 19 -8.41 -4.48 10.15
N TRP A 20 -9.67 -4.25 10.51
CA TRP A 20 -10.13 -4.41 11.89
C TRP A 20 -10.01 -5.83 12.46
N ASN A 21 -9.75 -6.82 11.61
CA ASN A 21 -9.49 -8.18 12.04
C ASN A 21 -8.04 -8.43 12.45
N ASP A 22 -7.12 -7.48 12.22
CA ASP A 22 -5.70 -7.63 12.51
C ASP A 22 -5.32 -7.08 13.91
N PRO A 23 -4.22 -7.58 14.53
CA PRO A 23 -3.77 -7.15 15.86
C PRO A 23 -3.34 -5.67 15.95
N ASP A 24 -2.75 -5.11 14.89
CA ASP A 24 -2.20 -3.74 14.82
C ASP A 24 -2.80 -2.91 13.67
N PRO A 25 -4.12 -2.67 13.70
CA PRO A 25 -4.87 -2.25 12.52
C PRO A 25 -4.67 -0.79 12.08
N PHE A 26 -4.31 0.11 13.00
CA PHE A 26 -4.44 1.56 12.77
C PHE A 26 -3.52 2.11 11.69
N GLY A 27 -2.27 1.65 11.63
CA GLY A 27 -1.30 2.10 10.62
C GLY A 27 -1.74 1.73 9.21
N TRP A 28 -2.21 0.48 9.07
CA TRP A 28 -2.73 -0.06 7.82
C TRP A 28 -4.02 0.61 7.37
N ILE A 29 -4.97 0.84 8.27
CA ILE A 29 -6.19 1.61 7.98
C ILE A 29 -5.82 3.01 7.47
N ALA A 30 -4.89 3.69 8.11
CA ALA A 30 -4.48 5.03 7.71
C ALA A 30 -3.87 5.04 6.30
N VAL A 31 -2.97 4.10 5.98
CA VAL A 31 -2.37 4.00 4.65
C VAL A 31 -3.41 3.65 3.58
N TYR A 32 -4.26 2.66 3.83
CA TYR A 32 -5.29 2.28 2.86
C TYR A 32 -6.31 3.39 2.61
N LEU A 33 -6.76 4.09 3.65
CA LEU A 33 -7.65 5.24 3.49
C LEU A 33 -6.96 6.41 2.77
N ALA A 34 -5.66 6.63 3.01
CA ALA A 34 -4.90 7.67 2.30
C ALA A 34 -4.82 7.35 0.79
N VAL A 35 -4.51 6.10 0.42
CA VAL A 35 -4.50 5.66 -0.99
C VAL A 35 -5.90 5.76 -1.59
N ALA A 36 -6.92 5.31 -0.85
CA ALA A 36 -8.31 5.41 -1.29
C ALA A 36 -8.73 6.86 -1.56
N ALA A 37 -8.32 7.80 -0.70
CA ALA A 37 -8.59 9.23 -0.85
C ALA A 37 -7.88 9.82 -2.07
N VAL A 38 -6.59 9.49 -2.30
CA VAL A 38 -5.84 9.94 -3.48
C VAL A 38 -6.53 9.50 -4.77
N CYS A 39 -6.87 8.21 -4.89
CA CYS A 39 -7.57 7.70 -6.06
C CYS A 39 -8.98 8.31 -6.20
N GLY A 40 -9.71 8.45 -5.10
CA GLY A 40 -11.06 9.01 -5.08
C GLY A 40 -11.09 10.48 -5.53
N PHE A 41 -10.25 11.32 -4.93
CA PHE A 41 -10.13 12.73 -5.34
C PHE A 41 -9.58 12.86 -6.77
N GLY A 42 -8.67 11.98 -7.19
CA GLY A 42 -8.21 11.86 -8.57
C GLY A 42 -9.38 11.67 -9.55
N ALA A 43 -10.34 10.79 -9.25
CA ALA A 43 -11.50 10.55 -10.11
C ALA A 43 -12.34 11.82 -10.36
N PHE A 44 -12.37 12.74 -9.40
CA PHE A 44 -13.06 14.03 -9.48
C PHE A 44 -12.17 15.19 -9.94
N GLY A 45 -10.94 14.92 -10.38
CA GLY A 45 -9.99 15.93 -10.86
C GLY A 45 -9.38 16.79 -9.75
N LYS A 46 -9.54 16.43 -8.48
CA LYS A 46 -8.98 17.12 -7.31
C LYS A 46 -7.66 16.46 -6.88
N TYR A 47 -6.73 16.32 -7.81
CA TYR A 47 -5.46 15.66 -7.54
C TYR A 47 -4.42 16.65 -7.00
N ASP A 48 -3.73 16.27 -5.91
CA ASP A 48 -2.59 17.01 -5.37
C ASP A 48 -1.32 16.14 -5.42
N GLN A 49 -0.36 16.61 -6.22
CA GLN A 49 0.92 15.93 -6.42
C GLN A 49 1.78 15.88 -5.16
N ARG A 50 1.74 16.92 -4.32
CA ARG A 50 2.51 17.01 -3.08
C ARG A 50 1.97 16.05 -2.04
N VAL A 51 0.66 15.98 -1.90
CA VAL A 51 -0.01 15.01 -1.00
C VAL A 51 0.32 13.59 -1.42
N THR A 52 0.18 13.28 -2.71
CA THR A 52 0.49 11.94 -3.24
C THR A 52 1.95 11.55 -3.02
N ALA A 53 2.88 12.46 -3.30
CA ALA A 53 4.31 12.23 -3.04
C ALA A 53 4.62 12.08 -1.55
N GLY A 54 3.98 12.85 -0.67
CA GLY A 54 4.13 12.74 0.78
C GLY A 54 3.68 11.38 1.30
N ILE A 55 2.52 10.88 0.86
CA ILE A 55 2.03 9.55 1.23
C ILE A 55 2.97 8.47 0.69
N PHE A 56 3.41 8.60 -0.56
CA PHE A 56 4.38 7.67 -1.15
C PHE A 56 5.67 7.58 -0.32
N LEU A 57 6.23 8.73 0.09
CA LEU A 57 7.44 8.77 0.90
C LEU A 57 7.24 8.18 2.29
N ALA A 58 6.07 8.37 2.91
CA ALA A 58 5.72 7.73 4.17
C ALA A 58 5.66 6.20 4.04
N CYS A 59 4.99 5.69 2.99
CA CYS A 59 4.96 4.26 2.69
C CYS A 59 6.37 3.71 2.41
N PHE A 60 7.19 4.46 1.67
CA PHE A 60 8.57 4.08 1.38
C PHE A 60 9.42 4.00 2.64
N ALA A 61 9.36 5.01 3.51
CA ALA A 61 10.07 5.02 4.78
C ALA A 61 9.67 3.84 5.67
N TRP A 62 8.36 3.52 5.73
CA TRP A 62 7.87 2.36 6.47
C TRP A 62 8.38 1.05 5.85
N ALA A 63 8.29 0.89 4.53
CA ALA A 63 8.77 -0.29 3.82
C ALA A 63 10.27 -0.53 4.04
N MET A 64 11.08 0.53 4.10
CA MET A 64 12.52 0.44 4.36
C MET A 64 12.85 -0.20 5.71
N THR A 65 11.98 -0.06 6.71
CA THR A 65 12.17 -0.74 8.02
C THR A 65 12.02 -2.26 7.93
N MET A 66 11.27 -2.75 6.94
CA MET A 66 10.97 -4.18 6.74
C MET A 66 11.91 -4.87 5.73
N VAL A 67 12.73 -4.10 5.02
CA VAL A 67 13.69 -4.61 4.02
C VAL A 67 14.59 -5.73 4.55
N PRO A 68 15.18 -5.65 5.76
CA PRO A 68 16.02 -6.73 6.28
C PRO A 68 15.29 -8.07 6.35
N GLY A 69 14.04 -8.07 6.86
CA GLY A 69 13.22 -9.29 6.96
C GLY A 69 12.78 -9.81 5.60
N PHE A 70 12.49 -8.93 4.64
CA PHE A 70 12.22 -9.32 3.26
C PHE A 70 13.45 -9.97 2.59
N ILE A 71 14.65 -9.44 2.82
CA ILE A 71 15.89 -10.02 2.31
C ILE A 71 16.16 -11.38 2.95
N GLU A 72 15.91 -11.53 4.25
CA GLU A 72 16.02 -12.82 4.94
C GLU A 72 15.08 -13.87 4.33
N TRP A 73 13.83 -13.49 4.05
CA TRP A 73 12.88 -14.37 3.37
C TRP A 73 13.37 -14.82 1.98
N ILE A 74 13.99 -13.93 1.20
CA ILE A 74 14.61 -14.30 -0.08
C ILE A 74 15.74 -15.32 0.14
N LYS A 75 16.59 -15.08 1.14
CA LYS A 75 17.71 -16.00 1.48
C LYS A 75 17.22 -17.37 1.94
N MET A 76 16.04 -17.45 2.56
CA MET A 76 15.39 -18.72 2.92
C MET A 76 14.80 -19.48 1.71
N GLY A 77 14.91 -18.94 0.49
CA GLY A 77 14.37 -19.56 -0.72
C GLY A 77 12.91 -19.23 -0.99
N MET A 78 12.42 -18.09 -0.47
CA MET A 78 11.04 -17.62 -0.66
C MET A 78 9.98 -18.65 -0.23
N PRO A 79 10.04 -19.16 1.02
CA PRO A 79 9.03 -20.09 1.51
C PRO A 79 7.62 -19.48 1.44
N ASN A 80 6.60 -20.36 1.35
CA ASN A 80 5.22 -19.94 1.13
C ASN A 80 4.74 -18.92 2.17
N ILE A 81 4.23 -17.80 1.69
CA ILE A 81 3.68 -16.71 2.50
C ILE A 81 2.15 -16.73 2.57
N ALA A 82 1.45 -17.66 1.93
CA ALA A 82 -0.01 -17.81 2.02
C ALA A 82 -0.46 -18.65 3.23
N GLY A 83 0.48 -19.13 4.04
CA GLY A 83 0.22 -19.90 5.26
C GLY A 83 -0.39 -19.06 6.40
N GLN A 84 -0.69 -19.72 7.52
CA GLN A 84 -1.10 -19.04 8.74
C GLN A 84 0.10 -18.34 9.39
N MET A 85 -0.14 -17.16 9.97
CA MET A 85 0.83 -16.49 10.83
C MET A 85 0.95 -17.29 12.13
N LYS A 86 2.13 -17.85 12.38
CA LYS A 86 2.47 -18.60 13.59
C LYS A 86 3.78 -18.05 14.14
N ALA A 87 4.02 -18.26 15.43
CA ALA A 87 5.31 -17.90 16.05
C ALA A 87 6.51 -18.58 15.35
N GLU A 88 6.29 -19.72 14.72
CA GLU A 88 7.29 -20.49 13.96
C GLU A 88 7.61 -19.87 12.58
N THR A 89 6.75 -18.99 12.07
CA THR A 89 6.83 -18.40 10.72
C THR A 89 6.71 -16.87 10.72
N PRO A 90 7.54 -16.14 11.50
CA PRO A 90 7.45 -14.68 11.63
C PRO A 90 7.71 -13.94 10.31
N TYR A 91 8.43 -14.56 9.38
CA TYR A 91 8.67 -14.00 8.05
C TYR A 91 7.39 -13.79 7.22
N ILE A 92 6.32 -14.55 7.48
CA ILE A 92 5.07 -14.45 6.71
C ILE A 92 4.45 -13.08 6.86
N GLU A 93 4.39 -12.58 8.10
CA GLU A 93 3.85 -11.27 8.43
C GLU A 93 4.66 -10.17 7.75
N VAL A 94 5.96 -10.11 8.05
CA VAL A 94 6.88 -9.08 7.50
C VAL A 94 6.84 -9.02 5.97
N VAL A 95 6.81 -10.17 5.29
CA VAL A 95 6.78 -10.20 3.82
C VAL A 95 5.43 -9.75 3.27
N ARG A 96 4.31 -10.18 3.88
CA ARG A 96 2.97 -9.72 3.47
C ARG A 96 2.82 -8.22 3.64
N GLU A 97 3.26 -7.71 4.79
CA GLU A 97 3.25 -6.29 5.10
C GLU A 97 4.12 -5.50 4.12
N PHE A 98 5.36 -5.93 3.91
CA PHE A 98 6.24 -5.29 2.94
C PHE A 98 5.62 -5.23 1.53
N LEU A 99 5.06 -6.35 1.06
CA LEU A 99 4.40 -6.41 -0.25
C LEU A 99 3.13 -5.54 -0.31
N GLY A 100 2.37 -5.45 0.77
CA GLY A 100 1.22 -4.55 0.89
C GLY A 100 1.62 -3.08 0.71
N LEU A 101 2.72 -2.65 1.34
CA LEU A 101 3.27 -1.31 1.16
C LEU A 101 3.77 -1.08 -0.28
N VAL A 102 4.41 -2.08 -0.89
CA VAL A 102 4.82 -2.01 -2.30
C VAL A 102 3.62 -1.80 -3.22
N ILE A 103 2.51 -2.51 -3.01
CA ILE A 103 1.29 -2.31 -3.79
C ILE A 103 0.76 -0.88 -3.63
N CYS A 104 0.70 -0.36 -2.40
CA CYS A 104 0.29 1.02 -2.14
C CYS A 104 1.18 2.03 -2.91
N MET A 105 2.51 1.84 -2.86
CA MET A 105 3.48 2.67 -3.55
C MET A 105 3.31 2.63 -5.08
N VAL A 106 3.08 1.45 -5.66
CA VAL A 106 2.86 1.29 -7.11
C VAL A 106 1.62 2.07 -7.55
N ILE A 107 0.53 2.01 -6.79
CA ILE A 107 -0.70 2.75 -7.11
C ILE A 107 -0.48 4.26 -7.00
N LEU A 108 0.16 4.73 -5.92
CA LEU A 108 0.47 6.16 -5.74
C LEU A 108 1.40 6.69 -6.84
N ALA A 109 2.41 5.92 -7.25
CA ALA A 109 3.28 6.26 -8.36
C ALA A 109 2.51 6.31 -9.69
N GLY A 110 1.62 5.34 -9.93
CA GLY A 110 0.74 5.33 -11.10
C GLY A 110 -0.12 6.58 -11.19
N GLU A 111 -0.78 6.98 -10.10
CA GLU A 111 -1.56 8.22 -10.02
C GLU A 111 -0.68 9.46 -10.26
N PHE A 112 0.51 9.49 -9.66
CA PHE A 112 1.47 10.58 -9.84
C PHE A 112 1.86 10.78 -11.30
N PHE A 113 2.26 9.73 -12.00
CA PHE A 113 2.62 9.84 -13.41
C PHE A 113 1.41 10.13 -14.30
N TYR A 114 0.24 9.55 -13.98
CA TYR A 114 -0.99 9.78 -14.73
C TYR A 114 -1.39 11.26 -14.73
N PHE A 115 -1.39 11.90 -13.55
CA PHE A 115 -1.79 13.31 -13.44
C PHE A 115 -0.68 14.28 -13.82
N ARG A 116 0.60 13.96 -13.59
CA ARG A 116 1.72 14.80 -14.05
C ARG A 116 1.71 15.00 -15.57
N ASN A 117 1.36 13.96 -16.32
CA ASN A 117 1.27 14.02 -17.79
C ASN A 117 0.02 14.74 -18.30
N ARG A 118 -0.93 15.13 -17.42
CA ARG A 118 -2.14 15.87 -17.78
C ARG A 118 -2.14 17.34 -17.33
N LEU A 119 -1.18 17.72 -16.47
CA LEU A 119 -1.00 19.09 -15.99
C LEU A 119 0.04 19.88 -16.81
N ASN A 120 0.84 19.18 -17.63
CA ASN A 120 1.75 19.76 -18.64
C ASN A 120 1.11 19.66 -20.02
#